data_AF-A0A915EL66-F1
#
_entry.id   AF-A0A915EL66-F1
#
_cell.length_a   1.000
_cell.length_b   1.000
_cell.length_c   1.000
_cell.angle_alpha   90.00
_cell.angle_beta   90.00
_cell.angle_gamma   90.00
#
_symmetry.space_group_name_H-M   'P 1'
#
loop_
_entity.id
_entity.type
_entity.pdbx_description
1 polymer ?
#
loop_
_entity_poly.entity_id
_entity_poly.type
_entity_poly.pdbx_seq_one_letter_code
_entity_poly.pdbx_strand_id
1 'polypeptide(L)'
;MFYKILQVPIWTCFKDLFQDVDELSTTALKAAQALQSVYGTKYTVGTGADTLYPASGGSEDWAKGRMGVKFSYLFELRPEDNVYDGFLLPENQVDQMAC
;
A
#
# COMPACT_ATOMS: atom_id res chain seq x y z
N MET A 1 -9.44 -8.71 -8.47
CA MET A 1 -9.49 -8.23 -7.07
C MET A 1 -8.47 -7.11 -7.04
N PHE A 2 -8.90 -5.86 -6.93
CA PHE A 2 -8.07 -4.67 -7.17
C PHE A 2 -8.41 -3.67 -6.10
N TYR A 3 -7.54 -3.55 -5.12
CA TYR A 3 -7.79 -2.70 -3.98
C TYR A 3 -6.96 -1.43 -4.10
N LYS A 4 -7.49 -0.28 -3.66
CA LYS A 4 -6.64 0.88 -3.38
C LYS A 4 -6.02 0.74 -2.01
N ILE A 5 -4.78 0.25 -1.93
CA ILE A 5 -4.11 -0.05 -0.65
C ILE A 5 -2.76 0.65 -0.59
N LEU A 6 -2.48 1.25 0.57
CA LEU A 6 -1.13 1.60 0.97
C LEU A 6 -0.68 0.65 2.08
N GLN A 7 0.22 -0.26 1.72
CA GLN A 7 0.66 -1.32 2.60
C GLN A 7 1.93 -0.94 3.35
N VAL A 8 1.93 -1.30 4.63
CA VAL A 8 3.11 -1.29 5.50
C VAL A 8 3.76 -2.69 5.41
N PRO A 9 5.10 -2.78 5.25
CA PRO A 9 5.83 -4.03 5.18
C PRO A 9 5.62 -4.83 6.45
N ILE A 10 5.02 -6.00 6.30
CA ILE A 10 4.87 -7.14 7.21
C ILE A 10 4.02 -8.14 6.44
N TRP A 11 4.64 -9.16 5.86
CA TRP A 11 3.87 -10.22 5.21
C TRP A 11 4.03 -11.62 5.78
N THR A 12 5.06 -11.95 6.57
CA THR A 12 5.15 -13.31 7.15
C THR A 12 5.81 -13.39 8.52
N CYS A 13 5.13 -14.11 9.42
CA CYS A 13 5.64 -14.77 10.63
C CYS A 13 6.28 -13.92 11.75
N PHE A 14 6.60 -12.65 11.50
CA PHE A 14 7.23 -11.81 12.49
C PHE A 14 6.52 -10.45 12.61
N LYS A 15 5.32 -10.47 13.18
CA LYS A 15 4.63 -9.22 13.58
C LYS A 15 5.47 -8.39 14.56
N ASP A 16 6.43 -9.02 15.24
CA ASP A 16 7.30 -8.41 16.25
C ASP A 16 8.69 -7.99 15.71
N LEU A 17 8.96 -8.06 14.40
CA LEU A 17 10.33 -7.84 13.89
C LEU A 17 10.74 -6.37 13.79
N PHE A 18 9.77 -5.45 13.67
CA PHE A 18 10.04 -4.04 13.41
C PHE A 18 9.44 -3.18 14.52
N GLN A 19 10.31 -2.48 15.26
CA GLN A 19 9.89 -1.59 16.35
C GLN A 19 9.19 -0.31 15.83
N ASP A 20 9.24 -0.05 14.52
CA ASP A 20 8.76 1.19 13.90
C ASP A 20 7.45 1.04 13.11
N VAL A 21 6.71 -0.05 13.30
CA VAL A 21 5.42 -0.31 12.61
C VAL A 21 4.39 0.79 12.86
N ASP A 22 4.34 1.34 14.08
CA ASP A 22 3.45 2.45 14.41
C ASP A 22 3.82 3.74 13.67
N GLU A 23 5.12 4.00 13.50
CA GLU A 23 5.61 5.14 12.73
C GLU A 23 5.28 4.96 11.23
N LEU A 24 5.46 3.75 10.71
CA LEU A 24 5.12 3.42 9.33
C LEU A 24 3.62 3.57 9.07
N SER A 25 2.79 3.06 9.96
CA SER A 25 1.33 3.12 9.88
C SER A 25 0.82 4.56 9.97
N THR A 26 1.37 5.35 10.90
CA THR A 26 1.04 6.78 11.03
C THR A 26 1.42 7.55 9.77
N THR A 27 2.56 7.25 9.19
CA THR A 27 3.04 7.90 7.96
C THR A 27 2.18 7.50 6.76
N ALA A 28 1.80 6.23 6.64
CA ALA A 28 0.89 5.74 5.61
C ALA A 28 -0.50 6.38 5.71
N LEU A 29 -1.05 6.53 6.91
CA LEU A 29 -2.34 7.21 7.13
C LEU A 29 -2.30 8.68 6.69
N LYS A 30 -1.19 9.39 6.98
CA LYS A 30 -1.00 10.78 6.51
C LYS A 30 -0.91 10.84 4.98
N ALA A 31 -0.20 9.91 4.36
CA ALA A 31 -0.11 9.82 2.90
C ALA A 31 -1.48 9.55 2.26
N ALA A 32 -2.26 8.61 2.82
CA ALA A 32 -3.62 8.32 2.35
C ALA A 32 -4.55 9.54 2.47
N GLN A 33 -4.47 10.30 3.56
CA GLN A 33 -5.22 11.55 3.74
C GLN A 33 -4.81 12.62 2.73
N ALA A 34 -3.50 12.76 2.45
CA ALA A 34 -3.00 13.68 1.45
C ALA A 34 -3.51 13.31 0.05
N LEU A 35 -3.44 12.03 -0.35
CA LEU A 35 -3.99 11.53 -1.61
C LEU A 35 -5.50 11.76 -1.71
N GLN A 36 -6.23 11.55 -0.62
CA GLN A 36 -7.66 11.84 -0.57
C GLN A 36 -7.96 13.32 -0.77
N SER A 37 -7.10 14.23 -0.30
CA SER A 37 -7.33 15.68 -0.41
C SER A 37 -7.24 16.22 -1.84
N VAL A 38 -6.51 15.54 -2.74
CA VAL A 38 -6.34 15.99 -4.14
C VAL A 38 -7.56 15.64 -4.99
N TYR A 39 -7.96 14.36 -4.99
CA TYR A 39 -9.02 13.84 -5.88
C TYR A 39 -10.11 13.04 -5.17
N GLY A 40 -10.21 13.13 -3.84
CA GLY A 40 -11.22 12.41 -3.06
C GLY A 40 -11.01 10.89 -2.97
N THR A 41 -9.89 10.38 -3.49
CA THR A 41 -9.61 8.94 -3.58
C THR A 41 -9.26 8.39 -2.20
N LYS A 42 -10.03 7.39 -1.76
CA LYS A 42 -9.80 6.72 -0.48
C LYS A 42 -8.89 5.50 -0.68
N TYR A 43 -7.82 5.43 0.10
CA TYR A 43 -6.94 4.27 0.21
C TYR A 43 -7.16 3.58 1.54
N THR A 44 -7.17 2.25 1.53
CA THR A 44 -7.09 1.44 2.74
C THR A 44 -5.64 1.36 3.18
N VAL A 45 -5.36 1.51 4.48
CA VAL A 45 -4.02 1.41 5.05
C VAL A 45 -3.97 0.21 5.99
N GLY A 46 -2.91 -0.60 5.88
CA GLY A 46 -2.66 -1.70 6.80
C GLY A 46 -1.44 -2.52 6.37
N THR A 47 -1.19 -3.63 7.05
CA THR A 47 -0.18 -4.59 6.57
C THR A 47 -0.72 -5.34 5.35
N GLY A 48 0.16 -5.83 4.48
CA GLY A 48 -0.28 -6.64 3.33
C GLY A 48 -1.04 -7.90 3.74
N ALA A 49 -0.63 -8.53 4.85
CA ALA A 49 -1.33 -9.67 5.43
C ALA A 49 -2.75 -9.34 5.93
N ASP A 50 -2.96 -8.16 6.53
CA ASP A 50 -4.26 -7.76 7.07
C ASP A 50 -5.19 -7.18 5.98
N THR A 51 -4.64 -6.62 4.89
CA THR A 51 -5.41 -5.92 3.85
C THR A 51 -5.66 -6.74 2.58
N LEU A 52 -4.80 -7.72 2.28
CA LEU A 52 -4.94 -8.62 1.13
C LEU A 52 -5.01 -10.08 1.58
N TYR A 53 -3.86 -10.68 1.83
CA TYR A 53 -3.69 -12.08 2.25
C TYR A 53 -2.24 -12.27 2.71
N PRO A 54 -1.89 -13.30 3.49
CA PRO A 54 -0.47 -13.58 3.78
C PRO A 54 0.29 -14.05 2.52
N ALA A 55 1.46 -13.47 2.25
CA ALA A 55 2.33 -13.79 1.11
C ALA A 55 3.80 -13.64 1.52
N SER A 56 4.75 -14.18 0.77
CA SER A 56 6.18 -14.08 1.13
C SER A 56 7.02 -13.70 -0.06
N GLY A 57 8.17 -13.05 0.18
CA GLY A 57 9.11 -12.64 -0.86
C GLY A 57 8.77 -11.28 -1.51
N GLY A 58 7.91 -10.48 -0.88
CA GLY A 58 7.65 -9.10 -1.31
C GLY A 58 8.92 -8.24 -1.32
N SER A 59 9.02 -7.37 -2.31
CA SER A 59 10.19 -6.49 -2.49
C SER A 59 10.34 -5.48 -1.34
N GLU A 60 9.22 -5.00 -0.84
CA GLU A 60 9.07 -4.07 0.27
C GLU A 60 9.54 -4.68 1.60
N ASP A 61 9.22 -5.96 1.82
CA ASP A 61 9.68 -6.75 2.96
C ASP A 61 11.18 -7.04 2.89
N TRP A 62 11.70 -7.35 1.70
CA TRP A 62 13.13 -7.55 1.50
C TRP A 62 13.92 -6.24 1.71
N ALA A 63 13.44 -5.12 1.15
CA ALA A 63 14.07 -3.81 1.35
C ALA A 63 14.09 -3.41 2.83
N LYS A 64 12.99 -3.62 3.55
CA LYS A 64 12.90 -3.34 4.98
C LYS A 64 13.80 -4.27 5.80
N GLY A 65 13.67 -5.58 5.62
CA GLY A 65 14.32 -6.59 6.45
C GLY A 65 15.80 -6.85 6.12
N ARG A 66 16.21 -6.76 4.85
CA ARG A 66 17.59 -7.09 4.40
C ARG A 66 18.44 -5.87 4.15
N MET A 67 17.87 -4.81 3.57
CA MET A 67 18.62 -3.58 3.32
C MET A 67 18.52 -2.57 4.47
N GLY A 68 17.62 -2.77 5.43
CA GLY A 68 17.41 -1.82 6.53
C GLY A 68 16.77 -0.51 6.08
N VAL A 69 16.03 -0.50 4.96
CA VAL A 69 15.31 0.69 4.51
C VAL A 69 14.24 1.04 5.53
N LYS A 70 14.34 2.23 6.13
CA LYS A 70 13.40 2.65 7.18
C LYS A 70 11.96 2.74 6.65
N PHE A 71 11.75 3.46 5.56
CA PHE A 71 10.43 3.67 4.96
C PHE A 71 10.31 2.86 3.67
N SER A 72 9.61 1.73 3.75
CA SER A 72 9.31 0.85 2.62
C SER A 72 7.80 0.68 2.60
N TYR A 73 7.17 0.77 1.43
CA TYR A 73 5.71 0.73 1.27
C TYR A 73 5.36 0.11 -0.09
N LEU A 74 4.19 -0.52 -0.16
CA LEU A 74 3.62 -0.98 -1.42
C LEU A 74 2.32 -0.19 -1.69
N PHE A 75 2.18 0.29 -2.92
CA PHE A 75 0.98 0.97 -3.40
C PHE A 75 0.24 0.07 -4.39
N GLU A 76 -0.98 -0.29 -4.05
CA GLU A 76 -1.98 -0.79 -5.01
C GLU A 76 -2.84 0.41 -5.43
N LEU A 77 -2.72 0.80 -6.70
CA LEU A 77 -3.38 1.99 -7.25
C LEU A 77 -4.82 1.69 -7.68
N ARG A 78 -5.45 2.67 -8.32
CA ARG A 78 -6.79 2.52 -8.93
C ARG A 78 -6.81 1.38 -9.95
N PRO A 79 -8.00 0.80 -10.20
CA PRO A 79 -9.32 1.15 -9.67
C PRO A 79 -9.62 0.53 -8.28
N GLU A 80 -10.86 0.70 -7.80
CA GLU A 80 -11.36 -0.01 -6.62
C GLU A 80 -11.81 -1.43 -6.95
N ASP A 81 -12.19 -2.19 -5.93
CA ASP A 81 -12.53 -3.59 -6.08
C ASP A 81 -13.71 -3.82 -7.00
N ASN A 82 -13.78 -5.06 -7.46
CA ASN A 82 -14.86 -5.56 -8.31
C ASN A 82 -14.93 -4.89 -9.69
N VAL A 83 -13.87 -4.18 -10.11
CA VAL A 83 -13.67 -3.82 -11.50
C VAL A 83 -13.04 -5.00 -12.23
N TYR A 84 -13.81 -5.62 -13.14
CA TYR A 84 -13.44 -6.89 -13.79
C TYR A 84 -12.19 -6.76 -14.67
N ASP A 85 -11.95 -5.57 -15.19
CA ASP A 85 -10.83 -5.17 -16.06
C ASP A 85 -9.92 -4.16 -15.34
N GLY A 86 -9.69 -4.32 -14.04
CA GLY A 86 -8.97 -3.30 -13.25
C GLY A 86 -7.53 -2.99 -13.71
N PHE A 87 -6.91 -3.82 -14.54
CA PHE A 87 -5.64 -3.48 -15.20
C PHE A 87 -5.80 -2.52 -16.40
N LEU A 88 -6.98 -2.46 -17.01
CA LEU A 88 -7.31 -1.60 -18.15
C LEU A 88 -7.94 -0.30 -17.65
N LEU A 89 -7.17 0.48 -16.90
CA LEU A 89 -7.63 1.78 -16.41
C LEU A 89 -7.80 2.76 -17.58
N PRO A 90 -8.95 3.46 -17.69
CA PRO A 90 -9.15 4.48 -18.72
C PRO A 90 -8.09 5.58 -18.66
N GLU A 91 -7.65 6.07 -19.82
CA GLU A 91 -6.59 7.09 -19.94
C GLU A 91 -6.89 8.36 -19.13
N ASN A 92 -8.15 8.79 -19.07
CA ASN A 92 -8.57 9.97 -18.31
C ASN A 92 -8.43 9.83 -16.78
N GLN A 93 -8.15 8.62 -16.27
CA GLN A 93 -7.81 8.40 -14.86
C GLN A 93 -6.30 8.35 -14.61
N VAL A 94 -5.46 8.26 -15.64
CA VAL A 94 -4.00 8.28 -15.51
C VAL A 94 -3.51 9.62 -14.98
N ASP A 95 -4.04 10.73 -15.52
CA ASP A 95 -3.70 12.08 -15.07
C ASP A 95 -4.04 12.31 -13.60
N GLN A 96 -5.12 11.69 -13.10
CA GLN A 96 -5.54 11.79 -11.71
C GLN A 96 -4.71 10.94 -10.74
N MET A 97 -3.82 10.07 -11.24
CA MET A 97 -2.93 9.24 -10.42
C MET A 97 -1.53 9.82 -10.30
N ALA A 98 -1.02 10.48 -11.34
CA ALA A 98 0.41 10.77 -11.48
C ALA A 98 0.82 12.23 -11.19
N CYS A 99 -0.12 13.18 -11.09
CA CYS A 99 0.15 14.61 -10.99
C CYS A 99 -0.68 15.31 -9.91
#